data_AF-I7CF28-F1
#
_entry.id   AF-I7CF28-F1
#
_cell.length_a   1.000
_cell.length_b   1.000
_cell.length_c   1.000
_cell.angle_alpha   90.00
_cell.angle_beta   90.00
_cell.angle_gamma   90.00
#
_symmetry.space_group_name_H-M   'P 1'
#
loop_
_entity.id
_entity.type
_entity.pdbx_description
1 polymer ?
#
loop_
_entity_poly.entity_id
_entity_poly.type
_entity_poly.pdbx_seq_one_letter_code
_entity_poly.pdbx_strand_id
1 'polypeptide(L)'
;MASLTASAIGTVTAAAISGLDLVVLLGLLHVWGLVVGIDAANDNVLSGLDWARRRFHVGTRLYALLMLGATVVVWLPFAVGSYPFFGAGPVGGSQRVIVPIAVGGLLVGSGWYFLGGLLTTLRSYVSLRRATVTDAGAVEGGLVAVSGRVAPLREPLEAPLTGCDAVWYQLAATTLRSADDEDWPGGAADSLLRSVMTYSTDPPRLLADRRTPFAIETDTGRVVVDPTAAACRLERTASRRIAADERPPEPLASRLREAADFEISDRDRCYREGALAVGETATVLGVADSADGRVSIAATDDWRTDFIVAPGGTREVARALRETIGGCALAAVVLIGSGTAFLWWFAGHGLP
;
A
#
# COMPACT_ATOMS: atom_id res chain seq x y z
N MET A 1 -19.84 41.81 -51.32
CA MET A 1 -18.90 40.70 -51.56
C MET A 1 -18.40 40.20 -50.23
N ALA A 2 -19.00 39.14 -49.70
CA ALA A 2 -18.56 38.45 -48.49
C ALA A 2 -18.76 36.95 -48.76
N SER A 3 -17.68 36.21 -48.95
CA SER A 3 -17.73 34.75 -49.14
C SER A 3 -17.73 34.08 -47.77
N LEU A 4 -18.86 33.48 -47.42
CA LEU A 4 -18.98 32.53 -46.32
C LEU A 4 -18.30 31.22 -46.74
N THR A 5 -17.09 30.97 -46.24
CA THR A 5 -16.44 29.66 -46.33
C THR A 5 -17.13 28.71 -45.37
N ALA A 6 -17.95 27.81 -45.91
CA ALA A 6 -18.54 26.71 -45.17
C ALA A 6 -17.43 25.78 -44.68
N SER A 7 -17.17 25.81 -43.38
CA SER A 7 -16.29 24.86 -42.71
C SER A 7 -16.97 23.49 -42.77
N ALA A 8 -16.48 22.60 -43.62
CA ALA A 8 -16.92 21.22 -43.70
C ALA A 8 -16.60 20.55 -42.36
N ILE A 9 -17.61 20.36 -41.52
CA ILE A 9 -17.53 19.52 -40.32
C ILE A 9 -17.42 18.10 -40.84
N GLY A 10 -16.19 17.60 -40.96
CA GLY A 10 -15.94 16.20 -41.31
C GLY A 10 -16.62 15.32 -40.26
N THR A 11 -17.62 14.56 -40.70
CA THR A 11 -18.22 13.50 -39.89
C THR A 11 -17.14 12.50 -39.55
N VAL A 12 -16.68 12.53 -38.29
CA VAL A 12 -15.83 11.48 -37.72
C VAL A 12 -16.68 10.21 -37.72
N THR A 13 -16.47 9.36 -38.71
CA THR A 13 -17.06 8.02 -38.73
C THR A 13 -16.53 7.27 -37.52
N ALA A 14 -17.39 7.03 -36.53
CA ALA A 14 -17.07 6.18 -35.39
C ALA A 14 -16.54 4.86 -35.93
N ALA A 15 -15.28 4.55 -35.64
CA ALA A 15 -14.68 3.28 -36.02
C ALA A 15 -15.55 2.17 -35.42
N ALA A 16 -16.09 1.30 -36.27
CA ALA A 16 -16.89 0.18 -35.81
C ALA A 16 -15.97 -0.74 -35.00
N ILE A 17 -16.26 -0.88 -33.71
CA ILE A 17 -15.60 -1.85 -32.82
C ILE A 17 -15.73 -3.22 -33.48
N SER A 18 -14.61 -3.81 -33.88
CA SER A 18 -14.61 -5.10 -34.55
C SER A 18 -14.91 -6.20 -33.52
N GLY A 19 -15.45 -7.34 -33.98
CA GLY A 19 -15.60 -8.50 -33.11
C GLY A 19 -14.28 -8.97 -32.49
N LEU A 20 -13.16 -8.68 -33.15
CA LEU A 20 -11.82 -8.98 -32.65
C LEU A 20 -11.43 -8.07 -31.47
N ASP A 21 -11.81 -6.80 -31.48
CA ASP A 21 -11.59 -5.88 -30.36
C ASP A 21 -12.32 -6.34 -29.11
N LEU A 22 -13.53 -6.86 -29.28
CA LEU A 22 -14.35 -7.40 -28.20
C LEU A 22 -13.72 -8.67 -27.60
N VAL A 23 -13.16 -9.54 -28.43
CA VAL A 23 -12.44 -10.75 -27.98
C VAL A 23 -11.14 -10.39 -27.26
N VAL A 24 -10.38 -9.40 -27.76
CA VAL A 24 -9.16 -8.91 -27.09
C VAL A 24 -9.51 -8.32 -25.73
N LEU A 25 -10.53 -7.46 -25.64
CA LEU A 25 -11.01 -6.90 -24.38
C LEU A 25 -11.49 -7.98 -23.40
N LEU A 26 -12.21 -9.00 -23.86
CA LEU A 26 -12.62 -10.15 -23.04
C LEU A 26 -11.42 -10.96 -22.54
N GLY A 27 -10.44 -11.22 -23.41
CA GLY A 27 -9.22 -11.94 -23.04
C GLY A 27 -8.40 -11.17 -22.00
N LEU A 28 -8.27 -9.86 -22.16
CA LEU A 28 -7.60 -9.00 -21.19
C LEU A 28 -8.37 -8.86 -19.88
N LEU A 29 -9.69 -8.74 -19.93
CA LEU A 29 -10.53 -8.76 -18.74
C LEU A 29 -10.41 -10.10 -17.99
N HIS A 30 -10.27 -11.21 -18.72
CA HIS A 30 -10.07 -12.53 -18.14
C HIS A 30 -8.67 -12.68 -17.51
N VAL A 31 -7.61 -12.27 -18.21
CA VAL A 31 -6.24 -12.25 -17.66
C VAL A 31 -6.16 -11.30 -16.46
N TRP A 32 -6.79 -10.14 -16.54
CA TRP A 32 -6.91 -9.20 -15.42
C TRP A 32 -7.66 -9.83 -14.24
N GLY A 33 -8.80 -10.48 -14.48
CA GLY A 33 -9.58 -11.16 -13.45
C GLY A 33 -8.81 -12.32 -12.82
N LEU A 34 -7.96 -13.01 -13.59
CA LEU A 34 -7.04 -14.03 -13.09
C LEU A 34 -5.94 -13.40 -12.23
N VAL A 35 -5.27 -12.34 -12.69
CA VAL A 35 -4.19 -11.68 -11.94
C VAL A 35 -4.71 -11.06 -10.65
N VAL A 36 -5.81 -10.30 -10.72
CA VAL A 36 -6.45 -9.68 -9.56
C VAL A 36 -7.09 -10.72 -8.66
N GLY A 37 -7.70 -11.77 -9.23
CA GLY A 37 -8.28 -12.88 -8.46
C GLY A 37 -7.22 -13.71 -7.74
N ILE A 38 -6.07 -13.93 -8.37
CA ILE A 38 -4.91 -14.58 -7.75
C ILE A 38 -4.35 -13.66 -6.66
N ASP A 39 -4.09 -12.39 -6.94
CA ASP A 39 -3.58 -11.41 -5.95
C ASP A 39 -4.51 -11.29 -4.72
N ALA A 40 -5.83 -11.24 -4.96
CA ALA A 40 -6.86 -11.24 -3.92
C ALA A 40 -6.97 -12.56 -3.15
N ALA A 41 -6.80 -13.70 -3.80
CA ALA A 41 -6.79 -15.01 -3.15
C ALA A 41 -5.47 -15.27 -2.40
N ASN A 42 -4.39 -14.64 -2.85
CA ASN A 42 -3.07 -14.64 -2.24
C ASN A 42 -2.89 -13.46 -1.28
N ASP A 43 -3.88 -13.16 -0.45
CA ASP A 43 -3.75 -12.15 0.61
C ASP A 43 -2.53 -12.41 1.53
N ASN A 44 -1.95 -13.62 1.51
CA ASN A 44 -0.70 -13.98 2.18
C ASN A 44 0.59 -13.81 1.34
N VAL A 45 0.52 -13.64 0.02
CA VAL A 45 1.69 -13.57 -0.87
C VAL A 45 1.89 -12.14 -1.38
N LEU A 46 2.59 -11.36 -0.56
CA LEU A 46 3.66 -10.44 -0.95
C LEU A 46 3.57 -9.84 -2.37
N SER A 47 2.56 -9.01 -2.64
CA SER A 47 2.64 -8.03 -3.73
C SER A 47 3.89 -7.16 -3.47
N GLY A 48 4.81 -7.04 -4.42
CA GLY A 48 6.14 -6.39 -4.28
C GLY A 48 6.17 -4.91 -3.85
N LEU A 49 5.09 -4.38 -3.29
CA LEU A 49 4.93 -3.06 -2.69
C LEU A 49 4.55 -3.15 -1.21
N ASP A 50 5.16 -4.03 -0.42
CA ASP A 50 4.91 -4.13 1.02
C ASP A 50 5.15 -2.82 1.79
N TRP A 51 6.02 -1.93 1.28
CA TRP A 51 6.18 -0.58 1.82
C TRP A 51 4.87 0.22 1.76
N ALA A 52 4.04 -0.05 0.76
CA ALA A 52 2.75 0.57 0.60
C ALA A 52 1.62 -0.27 1.22
N ARG A 53 1.75 -1.60 1.34
CA ARG A 53 0.81 -2.46 2.09
C ARG A 53 0.72 -2.09 3.58
N ARG A 54 1.85 -1.67 4.19
CA ARG A 54 1.87 -1.11 5.56
C ARG A 54 1.23 0.27 5.70
N ARG A 55 1.15 1.04 4.61
CA ARG A 55 0.56 2.38 4.62
C ARG A 55 -0.91 2.40 4.19
N PHE A 56 -1.31 1.47 3.33
CA PHE A 56 -2.61 1.46 2.69
C PHE A 56 -3.23 0.07 2.76
N HIS A 57 -4.16 -0.11 3.69
CA HIS A 57 -5.12 -1.21 3.61
C HIS A 57 -6.20 -0.83 2.59
N VAL A 58 -5.94 -1.13 1.33
CA VAL A 58 -6.95 -1.03 0.27
C VAL A 58 -7.73 -2.34 0.29
N GLY A 59 -8.99 -2.29 0.73
CA GLY A 59 -9.85 -3.47 0.70
C GLY A 59 -9.97 -4.03 -0.72
N THR A 60 -10.06 -5.35 -0.85
CA THR A 60 -10.05 -6.09 -2.13
C THR A 60 -11.03 -5.53 -3.16
N ARG A 61 -12.23 -5.11 -2.72
CA ARG A 61 -13.24 -4.50 -3.60
C ARG A 61 -12.80 -3.16 -4.18
N LEU A 62 -12.23 -2.29 -3.35
CA LEU A 62 -11.73 -0.99 -3.79
C LEU A 62 -10.53 -1.19 -4.73
N TYR A 63 -9.61 -2.10 -4.38
CA TYR A 63 -8.49 -2.45 -5.25
C TYR A 63 -8.94 -2.94 -6.62
N ALA A 64 -9.90 -3.88 -6.67
CA ALA A 64 -10.46 -4.38 -7.92
C ALA A 64 -11.10 -3.26 -8.76
N LEU A 65 -11.87 -2.35 -8.14
CA LEU A 65 -12.47 -1.21 -8.84
C LEU A 65 -11.40 -0.25 -9.40
N LEU A 66 -10.34 0.03 -8.63
CA LEU A 66 -9.24 0.88 -9.07
C LEU A 66 -8.46 0.25 -10.23
N MET A 67 -8.19 -1.05 -10.14
CA MET A 67 -7.49 -1.78 -11.19
C MET A 67 -8.34 -1.91 -12.46
N LEU A 68 -9.67 -2.01 -12.34
CA LEU A 68 -10.58 -1.95 -13.49
C LEU A 68 -10.50 -0.56 -14.16
N GLY A 69 -10.52 0.50 -13.35
CA GLY A 69 -10.32 1.87 -13.82
C GLY A 69 -8.98 2.05 -14.55
N ALA A 70 -7.89 1.51 -13.99
CA ALA A 70 -6.57 1.53 -14.62
C ALA A 70 -6.59 0.85 -15.99
N THR A 71 -7.20 -0.33 -16.09
CA THR A 71 -7.34 -1.05 -17.37
C THR A 71 -8.08 -0.22 -18.39
N VAL A 72 -9.23 0.39 -18.04
CA VAL A 72 -9.98 1.26 -18.96
C VAL A 72 -9.10 2.42 -19.45
N VAL A 73 -8.36 3.09 -18.56
CA VAL A 73 -7.46 4.21 -18.91
C VAL A 73 -6.34 3.77 -19.85
N VAL A 74 -5.75 2.59 -19.63
CA VAL A 74 -4.68 2.05 -20.48
C VAL A 74 -5.18 1.75 -21.90
N TRP A 75 -6.43 1.29 -22.05
CA TRP A 75 -7.01 0.92 -23.35
C TRP A 75 -7.62 2.10 -24.12
N LEU A 76 -8.03 3.16 -23.43
CA LEU A 76 -8.69 4.31 -24.03
C LEU A 76 -7.94 4.92 -25.25
N PRO A 77 -6.60 5.12 -25.23
CA PRO A 77 -5.88 5.70 -26.37
C PRO A 77 -5.98 4.83 -27.64
N PHE A 78 -6.01 3.51 -27.47
CA PHE A 78 -6.07 2.54 -28.57
C PHE A 78 -7.49 2.36 -29.10
N ALA A 79 -8.51 2.52 -28.25
CA ALA A 79 -9.90 2.51 -28.69
C ALA A 79 -10.26 3.74 -29.55
N VAL A 80 -9.60 4.88 -29.31
CA VAL A 80 -9.83 6.14 -30.04
C VAL A 80 -8.86 6.29 -31.23
N GLY A 81 -7.69 5.65 -31.18
CA GLY A 81 -6.64 5.73 -32.19
C GLY A 81 -6.61 4.58 -33.19
N SER A 82 -5.67 4.64 -34.13
CA SER A 82 -5.36 3.52 -35.03
C SER A 82 -4.54 2.45 -34.29
N TYR A 83 -5.05 1.22 -34.27
CA TYR A 83 -4.41 0.09 -33.59
C TYR A 83 -3.00 -0.18 -34.15
N PRO A 84 -1.93 -0.17 -33.32
CA PRO A 84 -0.56 -0.35 -33.80
C PRO A 84 -0.23 -1.79 -34.22
N PHE A 85 -1.11 -2.76 -33.95
CA PHE A 85 -0.83 -4.17 -34.16
C PHE A 85 -0.95 -4.63 -35.62
N PHE A 86 -1.66 -3.89 -36.48
CA PHE A 86 -2.00 -4.35 -37.83
C PHE A 86 -1.57 -3.39 -38.97
N GLY A 87 -0.86 -2.29 -38.66
CA GLY A 87 -0.41 -1.32 -39.66
C GLY A 87 1.01 -1.58 -40.16
N ALA A 88 1.26 -1.31 -41.44
CA ALA A 88 2.60 -1.27 -42.09
C ALA A 88 3.47 -0.07 -41.62
N GLY A 89 3.36 0.31 -40.34
CA GLY A 89 4.14 1.38 -39.74
C GLY A 89 5.59 0.96 -39.48
N PRO A 90 6.50 1.93 -39.26
CA PRO A 90 7.95 1.70 -39.12
C PRO A 90 8.35 0.85 -37.89
N VAL A 91 7.39 0.43 -37.06
CA VAL A 91 7.59 -0.39 -35.85
C VAL A 91 7.14 -1.84 -36.08
N GLY A 92 7.07 -2.30 -37.34
CA GLY A 92 6.65 -3.65 -37.74
C GLY A 92 7.47 -4.79 -37.10
N GLY A 93 7.09 -5.15 -35.88
CA GLY A 93 7.63 -6.24 -35.08
C GLY A 93 6.84 -6.33 -33.78
N SER A 94 6.07 -7.41 -33.61
CA SER A 94 5.11 -7.58 -32.51
C SER A 94 5.69 -7.38 -31.11
N GLN A 95 6.97 -7.70 -30.90
CA GLN A 95 7.65 -7.52 -29.61
C GLN A 95 7.90 -6.05 -29.23
N ARG A 96 8.09 -5.14 -30.20
CA ARG A 96 8.41 -3.73 -29.90
C ARG A 96 7.20 -2.93 -29.40
N VAL A 97 5.98 -3.43 -29.61
CA VAL A 97 4.71 -2.81 -29.18
C VAL A 97 4.35 -3.22 -27.74
N ILE A 98 4.75 -4.42 -27.31
CA ILE A 98 4.41 -4.94 -25.98
C ILE A 98 5.13 -4.16 -24.88
N VAL A 99 6.41 -3.83 -25.06
CA VAL A 99 7.22 -3.10 -24.07
C VAL A 99 6.61 -1.75 -23.69
N PRO A 100 6.28 -0.83 -24.63
CA PRO A 100 5.68 0.46 -24.27
C PRO A 100 4.29 0.31 -23.65
N ILE A 101 3.45 -0.63 -24.11
CA ILE A 101 2.16 -0.88 -23.47
C ILE A 101 2.34 -1.37 -22.03
N ALA A 102 3.30 -2.28 -21.80
CA ALA A 102 3.62 -2.76 -20.47
C ALA A 102 4.15 -1.65 -19.56
N VAL A 103 5.05 -0.79 -20.06
CA VAL A 103 5.60 0.35 -19.31
C VAL A 103 4.51 1.37 -18.98
N GLY A 104 3.71 1.78 -19.97
CA GLY A 104 2.61 2.72 -19.76
C GLY A 104 1.53 2.15 -18.84
N GLY A 105 1.19 0.86 -19.03
CA GLY A 105 0.26 0.13 -18.17
C GLY A 105 0.75 0.02 -16.73
N LEU A 106 2.03 -0.26 -16.51
CA LEU A 106 2.64 -0.29 -15.18
C LEU A 106 2.58 1.09 -14.51
N LEU A 107 2.88 2.17 -15.23
CA LEU A 107 2.78 3.54 -14.70
C LEU A 107 1.35 3.88 -14.29
N VAL A 108 0.37 3.65 -15.18
CA VAL A 108 -1.04 3.92 -14.89
C VAL A 108 -1.52 3.05 -13.71
N GLY A 109 -1.26 1.74 -13.73
CA GLY A 109 -1.63 0.82 -12.65
C GLY A 109 -1.03 1.23 -11.30
N SER A 110 0.26 1.56 -11.27
CA SER A 110 0.93 2.08 -10.06
C SER A 110 0.26 3.37 -9.57
N GLY A 111 -0.09 4.28 -10.47
CA GLY A 111 -0.77 5.53 -10.13
C GLY A 111 -2.16 5.31 -9.53
N TRP A 112 -2.94 4.37 -10.06
CA TRP A 112 -4.24 3.96 -9.50
C TRP A 112 -4.11 3.28 -8.13
N TYR A 113 -3.03 2.53 -7.92
CA TYR A 113 -2.72 1.99 -6.59
C TYR A 113 -2.48 3.10 -5.56
N PHE A 114 -1.71 4.14 -5.91
CA PHE A 114 -1.54 5.32 -5.04
C PHE A 114 -2.85 6.09 -4.83
N LEU A 115 -3.74 6.13 -5.82
CA LEU A 115 -5.07 6.69 -5.68
C LEU A 115 -5.91 5.91 -4.65
N GLY A 116 -5.80 4.59 -4.60
CA GLY A 116 -6.40 3.78 -3.53
C GLY A 116 -5.83 4.10 -2.15
N GLY A 117 -4.52 4.29 -2.06
CA GLY A 117 -3.86 4.76 -0.85
C GLY A 117 -4.34 6.14 -0.40
N LEU A 118 -4.54 7.06 -1.34
CA LEU A 118 -5.13 8.38 -1.09
C LEU A 118 -6.54 8.25 -0.51
N LEU A 119 -7.42 7.49 -1.17
CA LEU A 119 -8.82 7.33 -0.76
C LEU A 119 -8.96 6.71 0.63
N THR A 120 -8.19 5.65 0.91
CA THR A 120 -8.19 4.98 2.21
C THR A 120 -7.65 5.89 3.31
N THR A 121 -6.54 6.59 3.06
CA THR A 121 -5.96 7.52 4.03
C THR A 121 -6.87 8.74 4.27
N LEU A 122 -7.50 9.24 3.22
CA LEU A 122 -8.48 10.33 3.33
C LEU A 122 -9.70 9.91 4.15
N ARG A 123 -10.19 8.68 3.96
CA ARG A 123 -11.27 8.10 4.78
C ARG A 123 -10.85 8.09 6.25
N SER A 124 -9.69 7.53 6.57
CA SER A 124 -9.18 7.48 7.95
C SER A 124 -8.99 8.88 8.55
N TYR A 125 -8.49 9.84 7.77
CA TYR A 125 -8.35 11.23 8.18
C TYR A 125 -9.72 11.88 8.47
N VAL A 126 -10.71 11.68 7.60
CA VAL A 126 -12.06 12.19 7.80
C VAL A 126 -12.72 11.53 9.02
N SER A 127 -12.56 10.22 9.22
CA SER A 127 -13.04 9.51 10.39
C SER A 127 -12.40 10.05 11.67
N LEU A 128 -11.09 10.25 11.69
CA LEU A 128 -10.37 10.86 12.82
C LEU A 128 -10.86 12.29 13.11
N ARG A 129 -11.18 13.07 12.08
CA ARG A 129 -11.68 14.45 12.21
C ARG A 129 -13.15 14.53 12.62
N ARG A 130 -13.94 13.51 12.29
CA ARG A 130 -15.37 13.41 12.65
C ARG A 130 -15.57 12.79 14.02
N ALA A 131 -14.70 11.88 14.43
CA ALA A 131 -14.71 11.34 15.78
C ALA A 131 -14.51 12.48 16.78
N THR A 132 -15.38 12.55 17.78
CA THR A 132 -15.19 13.45 18.90
C THR A 132 -13.95 13.00 19.65
N VAL A 133 -12.95 13.89 19.73
CA VAL A 133 -11.82 13.66 20.64
C VAL A 133 -12.42 13.70 22.03
N THR A 134 -12.53 12.52 22.63
CA THR A 134 -13.26 12.33 23.87
C THR A 134 -12.27 11.82 24.89
N ASP A 135 -12.20 12.50 26.04
CA ASP A 135 -11.38 12.00 27.13
C ASP A 135 -11.94 10.65 27.60
N ALA A 136 -11.07 9.78 28.11
CA ALA A 136 -11.40 8.40 28.44
C ALA A 136 -12.66 8.26 29.34
N GLY A 137 -12.84 9.17 30.30
CA GLY A 137 -13.97 9.14 31.23
C GLY A 137 -15.32 9.56 30.63
N ALA A 138 -15.34 10.19 29.45
CA ALA A 138 -16.56 10.65 28.78
C ALA A 138 -17.00 9.74 27.62
N VAL A 139 -16.36 8.58 27.45
CA VAL A 139 -16.71 7.64 26.38
C VAL A 139 -17.96 6.86 26.77
N GLU A 140 -19.10 7.18 26.14
CA GLU A 140 -20.38 6.50 26.38
C GLU A 140 -20.69 5.41 25.33
N GLY A 141 -20.00 5.43 24.19
CA GLY A 141 -20.14 4.47 23.09
C GLY A 141 -20.04 5.12 21.70
N GLY A 142 -19.93 4.31 20.65
CA GLY A 142 -19.89 4.77 19.25
C GLY A 142 -18.47 5.08 18.74
N LEU A 143 -18.37 5.74 17.58
CA LEU A 143 -17.08 6.06 16.96
C LEU A 143 -16.35 7.14 17.77
N VAL A 144 -15.23 6.77 18.39
CA VAL A 144 -14.44 7.65 19.25
C VAL A 144 -12.97 7.69 18.83
N ALA A 145 -12.34 8.82 19.12
CA ALA A 145 -10.90 9.00 19.04
C ALA A 145 -10.38 9.34 20.44
N VAL A 146 -9.60 8.43 21.04
CA VAL A 146 -9.01 8.60 22.37
C VAL A 146 -7.50 8.71 22.21
N SER A 147 -6.90 9.73 22.83
CA SER A 147 -5.46 9.93 22.82
C SER A 147 -4.97 10.02 24.25
N GLY A 148 -3.95 9.26 24.59
CA GLY A 148 -3.43 9.20 25.96
C GLY A 148 -2.22 8.31 26.10
N ARG A 149 -1.80 8.07 27.33
CA ARG A 149 -0.65 7.24 27.65
C ARG A 149 -1.02 5.76 27.58
N VAL A 150 -0.18 4.96 26.94
CA VAL A 150 -0.33 3.51 26.86
C VAL A 150 0.02 2.88 28.20
N ALA A 151 -0.92 2.13 28.78
CA ALA A 151 -0.73 1.37 30.01
C ALA A 151 -1.04 -0.12 29.77
N PRO A 152 -0.18 -1.04 30.23
CA PRO A 152 -0.38 -2.47 30.00
C PRO A 152 -1.48 -3.03 30.91
N LEU A 153 -2.35 -3.91 30.40
CA LEU A 153 -3.33 -4.64 31.21
C LEU A 153 -2.87 -6.06 31.58
N ARG A 154 -1.83 -6.55 30.91
CA ARG A 154 -1.15 -7.82 31.15
C ARG A 154 0.34 -7.56 31.25
N GLU A 155 1.14 -8.60 31.45
CA GLU A 155 2.59 -8.49 31.34
C GLU A 155 2.96 -7.88 29.97
N PRO A 156 3.75 -6.79 29.95
CA PRO A 156 4.24 -6.20 28.71
C PRO A 156 5.03 -7.20 27.87
N LEU A 157 5.00 -7.01 26.56
CA LEU A 157 5.81 -7.77 25.63
C LEU A 157 7.18 -7.11 25.52
N GLU A 158 8.25 -7.88 25.61
CA GLU A 158 9.60 -7.39 25.30
C GLU A 158 9.79 -7.33 23.78
N ALA A 159 10.03 -6.12 23.26
CA ALA A 159 10.28 -5.86 21.85
C ALA A 159 11.67 -6.43 21.43
N PRO A 160 11.76 -7.36 20.46
CA PRO A 160 12.99 -8.15 20.25
C PRO A 160 14.22 -7.38 19.75
N LEU A 161 14.05 -6.23 19.10
CA LEU A 161 15.18 -5.40 18.64
C LEU A 161 15.56 -4.32 19.65
N THR A 162 14.57 -3.62 20.21
CA THR A 162 14.82 -2.52 21.15
C THR A 162 14.97 -2.96 22.60
N GLY A 163 14.42 -4.12 22.96
CA GLY A 163 14.33 -4.61 24.34
C GLY A 163 13.34 -3.81 25.21
N CYS A 164 12.50 -2.96 24.62
CA CYS A 164 11.56 -2.15 25.39
C CYS A 164 10.28 -2.92 25.72
N ASP A 165 9.64 -2.51 26.82
CA ASP A 165 8.31 -2.98 27.18
C ASP A 165 7.27 -2.38 26.23
N ALA A 166 6.53 -3.24 25.54
CA ALA A 166 5.54 -2.85 24.55
C ALA A 166 4.22 -3.60 24.74
N VAL A 167 3.11 -2.96 24.37
CA VAL A 167 1.80 -3.63 24.31
C VAL A 167 1.53 -4.22 22.92
N TRP A 168 2.28 -3.76 21.93
CA TRP A 168 2.23 -4.23 20.55
C TRP A 168 3.61 -4.07 19.92
N TYR A 169 4.14 -5.13 19.30
CA TYR A 169 5.25 -4.98 18.36
C TYR A 169 5.03 -5.78 17.07
N GLN A 170 5.64 -5.29 16.00
CA GLN A 170 5.73 -5.96 14.71
C GLN A 170 7.20 -6.08 14.31
N LEU A 171 7.65 -7.31 14.09
CA LEU A 171 8.99 -7.63 13.63
C LEU A 171 8.94 -8.11 12.19
N ALA A 172 9.76 -7.52 11.33
CA ALA A 172 9.90 -7.94 9.95
C ALA A 172 11.37 -8.03 9.55
N ALA A 173 11.67 -8.88 8.57
CA ALA A 173 12.99 -9.01 7.99
C ALA A 173 12.96 -8.79 6.48
N THR A 174 13.98 -8.11 5.98
CA THR A 174 14.26 -7.94 4.56
C THR A 174 15.58 -8.62 4.25
N THR A 175 15.57 -9.60 3.35
CA THR A 175 16.82 -10.20 2.84
C THR A 175 17.52 -9.19 1.95
N LEU A 176 18.79 -8.93 2.23
CA LEU A 176 19.63 -8.09 1.40
C LEU A 176 20.33 -9.00 0.39
N ARG A 177 20.23 -8.65 -0.90
CA ARG A 177 20.97 -9.34 -1.95
C ARG A 177 22.44 -8.92 -1.86
N SER A 178 23.35 -9.89 -1.79
CA SER A 178 24.79 -9.59 -1.81
C SER A 178 25.18 -9.05 -3.19
N ALA A 179 26.07 -8.06 -3.23
CA ALA A 179 26.58 -7.50 -4.48
C ALA A 179 27.39 -8.53 -5.29
N ASP A 180 27.92 -9.56 -4.62
CA ASP A 180 28.80 -10.58 -5.21
C ASP A 180 28.05 -11.72 -5.92
N ASP A 181 26.71 -11.79 -5.80
CA ASP A 181 25.87 -12.81 -6.48
C ASP A 181 25.62 -12.48 -7.97
N GLU A 182 26.13 -11.36 -8.49
CA GLU A 182 25.87 -10.91 -9.86
C GLU A 182 27.05 -11.08 -10.81
N ASP A 183 27.55 -12.32 -10.94
CA ASP A 183 28.48 -12.72 -12.00
C ASP A 183 27.74 -12.91 -13.34
N TRP A 184 27.01 -11.87 -13.77
CA TRP A 184 26.24 -11.85 -15.02
C TRP A 184 26.99 -11.06 -16.10
N PRO A 185 27.34 -11.69 -17.24
CA PRO A 185 28.08 -11.03 -18.32
C PRO A 185 27.14 -10.11 -19.12
N GLY A 186 26.97 -8.86 -18.69
CA GLY A 186 26.12 -7.87 -19.35
C GLY A 186 26.66 -6.44 -19.23
N GLY A 187 26.89 -5.78 -20.37
CA GLY A 187 27.62 -4.52 -20.50
C GLY A 187 26.96 -3.28 -19.89
N ALA A 188 27.75 -2.20 -19.81
CA ALA A 188 27.51 -0.97 -19.03
C ALA A 188 26.18 -0.21 -19.26
N ALA A 189 25.43 -0.49 -20.34
CA ALA A 189 24.12 0.13 -20.58
C ALA A 189 23.00 -0.45 -19.70
N ASP A 190 23.15 -1.67 -19.19
CA ASP A 190 22.19 -2.29 -18.25
C ASP A 190 22.31 -1.71 -16.84
N SER A 191 23.38 -0.97 -16.52
CA SER A 191 23.72 -0.47 -15.18
C SER A 191 22.69 0.51 -14.59
N LEU A 192 22.09 1.39 -15.40
CA LEU A 192 21.13 2.38 -14.91
C LEU A 192 19.74 1.80 -14.65
N LEU A 193 19.27 0.87 -15.50
CA LEU A 193 18.06 0.09 -15.20
C LEU A 193 18.31 -0.90 -14.06
N ARG A 194 19.53 -1.44 -13.94
CA ARG A 194 19.98 -2.22 -12.78
C ARG A 194 19.85 -1.40 -11.51
N SER A 195 20.48 -0.23 -11.38
CA SER A 195 20.46 0.52 -10.11
C SER A 195 19.05 0.84 -9.59
N VAL A 196 18.05 0.93 -10.47
CA VAL A 196 16.64 1.09 -10.08
C VAL A 196 15.98 -0.25 -9.71
N MET A 197 16.43 -1.37 -10.29
CA MET A 197 15.98 -2.74 -9.99
C MET A 197 16.83 -3.53 -8.96
N THR A 198 18.07 -3.16 -8.65
CA THR A 198 18.96 -3.87 -7.69
C THR A 198 18.57 -3.62 -6.24
N TYR A 199 17.65 -2.68 -5.99
CA TYR A 199 16.93 -2.59 -4.72
C TYR A 199 15.68 -3.48 -4.68
N SER A 200 15.58 -4.47 -5.58
CA SER A 200 14.69 -5.63 -5.42
C SER A 200 15.20 -6.50 -4.27
N THR A 201 15.20 -5.94 -3.06
CA THR A 201 15.21 -6.73 -1.83
C THR A 201 13.96 -7.58 -1.82
N ASP A 202 14.08 -8.85 -1.39
CA ASP A 202 12.91 -9.66 -1.12
C ASP A 202 11.94 -8.84 -0.26
N PRO A 203 10.63 -8.86 -0.57
CA PRO A 203 9.66 -8.05 0.15
C PRO A 203 9.78 -8.35 1.66
N PRO A 204 9.69 -7.31 2.53
CA PRO A 204 9.89 -7.45 3.97
C PRO A 204 8.90 -8.46 4.55
N ARG A 205 9.39 -9.64 4.88
CA ARG A 205 8.61 -10.71 5.48
C ARG A 205 8.26 -10.35 6.91
N LEU A 206 6.97 -10.38 7.25
CA LEU A 206 6.51 -10.27 8.64
C LEU A 206 6.87 -11.56 9.38
N LEU A 207 7.68 -11.43 10.43
CA LEU A 207 8.16 -12.56 11.23
C LEU A 207 7.33 -12.74 12.49
N ALA A 208 6.88 -11.64 13.08
CA ALA A 208 6.01 -11.67 14.25
C ALA A 208 5.12 -10.42 14.28
N ASP A 209 3.86 -10.61 14.66
CA ASP A 209 2.93 -9.56 15.08
C ASP A 209 2.32 -10.01 16.40
N ARG A 210 2.73 -9.36 17.49
CA ARG A 210 2.33 -9.72 18.85
C ARG A 210 1.72 -8.50 19.51
N ARG A 211 0.53 -8.71 20.06
CA ARG A 211 -0.29 -7.67 20.66
C ARG A 211 -0.99 -8.23 21.88
N THR A 212 -1.12 -7.40 22.91
CA THR A 212 -1.85 -7.72 24.14
C THR A 212 -2.85 -6.60 24.41
N PRO A 213 -4.03 -6.88 25.00
CA PRO A 213 -4.93 -5.83 25.44
C PRO A 213 -4.21 -4.81 26.34
N PHE A 214 -4.51 -3.54 26.14
CA PHE A 214 -3.91 -2.44 26.88
C PHE A 214 -4.96 -1.38 27.19
N ALA A 215 -4.59 -0.38 28.00
CA ALA A 215 -5.41 0.76 28.28
C ALA A 215 -4.77 2.03 27.73
N ILE A 216 -5.61 2.97 27.29
CA ILE A 216 -5.21 4.36 27.07
C ILE A 216 -5.64 5.15 28.31
N GLU A 217 -4.65 5.63 29.05
CA GLU A 217 -4.83 6.49 30.22
C GLU A 217 -4.81 7.96 29.81
N THR A 218 -5.81 8.69 30.29
CA THR A 218 -5.92 10.15 30.17
C THR A 218 -6.12 10.72 31.56
N ASP A 219 -6.07 12.05 31.69
CA ASP A 219 -6.29 12.71 32.98
C ASP A 219 -7.70 12.45 33.56
N THR A 220 -8.66 12.02 32.73
CA THR A 220 -10.05 11.79 33.13
C THR A 220 -10.39 10.33 33.43
N GLY A 221 -9.49 9.40 33.10
CA GLY A 221 -9.78 7.98 33.23
C GLY A 221 -9.00 7.11 32.25
N ARG A 222 -9.47 5.87 32.07
CA ARG A 222 -8.82 4.86 31.22
C ARG A 222 -9.84 4.17 30.32
N VAL A 223 -9.45 3.90 29.07
CA VAL A 223 -10.24 3.10 28.13
C VAL A 223 -9.47 1.85 27.76
N VAL A 224 -10.12 0.69 27.83
CA VAL A 224 -9.52 -0.59 27.43
C VAL A 224 -9.53 -0.70 25.91
N VAL A 225 -8.44 -1.19 25.33
CA VAL A 225 -8.29 -1.40 23.90
C VAL A 225 -7.96 -2.86 23.65
N ASP A 226 -8.79 -3.53 22.86
CA ASP A 226 -8.49 -4.85 22.33
C ASP A 226 -7.91 -4.71 20.92
N PRO A 227 -6.60 -4.90 20.71
CA PRO A 227 -5.97 -4.69 19.42
C PRO A 227 -6.20 -5.83 18.43
N THR A 228 -6.93 -6.90 18.79
CA THR A 228 -7.03 -8.16 18.02
C THR A 228 -7.55 -8.00 16.58
N ALA A 229 -8.26 -6.93 16.27
CA ALA A 229 -8.67 -6.65 14.90
C ALA A 229 -8.32 -5.22 14.45
N ALA A 230 -7.40 -4.54 15.15
CA ALA A 230 -6.90 -3.23 14.74
C ALA A 230 -6.00 -3.34 13.51
N ALA A 231 -6.18 -2.39 12.59
CA ALA A 231 -5.14 -2.02 11.66
C ALA A 231 -4.13 -1.14 12.40
N CYS A 232 -3.00 -1.72 12.83
CA CYS A 232 -1.96 -0.93 13.45
C CYS A 232 -1.16 -0.14 12.43
N ARG A 233 -0.80 1.08 12.81
CA ARG A 233 0.24 1.84 12.13
C ARG A 233 1.35 2.12 13.12
N LEU A 234 2.19 1.12 13.38
CA LEU A 234 3.40 1.34 14.14
C LEU A 234 4.42 2.03 13.25
N GLU A 235 4.90 3.19 13.69
CA GLU A 235 6.10 3.77 13.10
C GLU A 235 7.29 2.86 13.40
N ARG A 236 8.25 2.86 12.48
CA ARG A 236 9.48 2.09 12.67
C ARG A 236 10.26 2.72 13.84
N THR A 237 10.39 1.97 14.91
CA THR A 237 11.16 2.38 16.09
C THR A 237 12.61 1.97 15.96
N ALA A 238 12.89 0.79 15.38
CA ALA A 238 14.26 0.29 15.24
C ALA A 238 14.50 -0.47 13.93
N SER A 239 15.77 -0.53 13.56
CA SER A 239 16.23 -1.45 12.54
C SER A 239 17.69 -1.78 12.73
N ARG A 240 18.00 -3.05 12.45
CA ARG A 240 19.34 -3.58 12.58
C ARG A 240 19.64 -4.47 11.38
N ARG A 241 20.75 -4.20 10.72
CA ARG A 241 21.35 -5.13 9.75
C ARG A 241 22.17 -6.14 10.54
N ILE A 242 22.04 -7.41 10.17
CA ILE A 242 22.78 -8.53 10.74
C ILE A 242 23.38 -9.27 9.55
N ALA A 243 24.70 -9.42 9.55
CA ALA A 243 25.40 -10.16 8.51
C ALA A 243 25.01 -11.65 8.57
N ALA A 244 25.18 -12.36 7.46
CA ALA A 244 24.85 -13.79 7.38
C ALA A 244 25.56 -14.65 8.46
N ASP A 245 26.80 -14.29 8.80
CA ASP A 245 27.64 -14.96 9.80
C ASP A 245 27.54 -14.36 11.21
N GLU A 246 26.87 -13.21 11.36
CA GLU A 246 26.67 -12.56 12.66
C GLU A 246 25.52 -13.23 13.42
N ARG A 247 25.78 -13.63 14.67
CA ARG A 247 24.73 -14.15 15.55
C ARG A 247 23.78 -13.01 15.97
N PRO A 248 22.46 -13.16 15.76
CA PRO A 248 21.51 -12.14 16.22
C PRO A 248 21.50 -11.99 17.75
N PRO A 249 21.16 -10.81 18.28
CA PRO A 249 20.96 -10.62 19.72
C PRO A 249 19.98 -11.64 20.28
N GLU A 250 20.20 -12.13 21.50
CA GLU A 250 19.44 -13.27 22.04
C GLU A 250 17.91 -13.07 22.05
N PRO A 251 17.34 -11.89 22.38
CA PRO A 251 15.90 -11.67 22.29
C PRO A 251 15.37 -11.87 20.87
N LEU A 252 16.07 -11.31 19.87
CA LEU A 252 15.77 -11.52 18.46
C LEU A 252 15.95 -12.99 18.08
N ALA A 253 17.08 -13.60 18.41
CA ALA A 253 17.38 -15.01 18.12
C ALA A 253 16.30 -15.94 18.64
N SER A 254 15.81 -15.70 19.87
CA SER A 254 14.73 -16.48 20.46
C SER A 254 13.43 -16.36 19.68
N ARG A 255 13.09 -15.17 19.21
CA ARG A 255 11.90 -14.98 18.38
C ARG A 255 12.03 -15.58 17.00
N LEU A 256 13.22 -15.52 16.39
CA LEU A 256 13.47 -16.17 15.11
C LEU A 256 13.33 -17.69 15.23
N ARG A 257 13.72 -18.28 16.37
CA ARG A 257 13.51 -19.71 16.66
C ARG A 257 12.03 -20.09 16.82
N GLU A 258 11.20 -19.18 17.34
CA GLU A 258 9.74 -19.40 17.48
C GLU A 258 8.98 -19.26 16.16
N ALA A 259 9.51 -18.49 15.21
CA ALA A 259 8.89 -18.30 13.90
C ALA A 259 9.04 -19.59 13.07
N ALA A 260 7.95 -20.35 12.95
CA ALA A 260 7.91 -21.69 12.35
C ALA A 260 8.52 -21.79 10.95
N ASP A 261 8.55 -20.68 10.21
CA ASP A 261 9.05 -20.63 8.83
C ASP A 261 10.36 -19.83 8.69
N PHE A 262 11.08 -19.60 9.78
CA PHE A 262 12.36 -18.91 9.73
C PHE A 262 13.46 -19.86 9.23
N GLU A 263 13.76 -19.77 7.94
CA GLU A 263 14.93 -20.42 7.37
C GLU A 263 16.19 -19.63 7.73
N ILE A 264 17.21 -20.34 8.21
CA ILE A 264 18.57 -19.80 8.33
C ILE A 264 19.05 -19.59 6.90
N SER A 265 19.27 -18.32 6.52
CA SER A 265 19.87 -17.97 5.23
C SER A 265 21.29 -17.52 5.48
N ASP A 266 22.15 -17.88 4.53
CA ASP A 266 23.50 -17.39 4.29
C ASP A 266 23.56 -15.95 3.75
N ARG A 267 22.43 -15.22 3.74
CA ARG A 267 22.35 -13.84 3.27
C ARG A 267 22.18 -12.86 4.42
N ASP A 268 22.74 -11.68 4.23
CA ASP A 268 22.52 -10.53 5.09
C ASP A 268 21.03 -10.22 5.22
N ARG A 269 20.61 -9.85 6.44
CA ARG A 269 19.22 -9.50 6.72
C ARG A 269 19.13 -8.16 7.43
N CYS A 270 18.17 -7.35 7.03
CA CYS A 270 17.77 -6.14 7.72
C CYS A 270 16.49 -6.40 8.49
N TYR A 271 16.59 -6.49 9.81
CA TYR A 271 15.45 -6.58 10.71
C TYR A 271 14.91 -5.17 11.00
N ARG A 272 13.59 -5.06 11.06
CA ARG A 272 12.86 -3.82 11.34
C ARG A 272 11.79 -4.12 12.37
N GLU A 273 11.70 -3.24 13.36
CA GLU A 273 10.71 -3.30 14.42
C GLU A 273 9.91 -2.00 14.43
N GLY A 274 8.60 -2.14 14.54
CA GLY A 274 7.71 -1.10 15.05
C GLY A 274 7.15 -1.60 16.38
N ALA A 275 7.14 -0.74 17.39
CA ALA A 275 6.61 -1.07 18.72
C ALA A 275 5.75 0.08 19.23
N LEU A 276 4.72 -0.26 20.00
CA LEU A 276 3.96 0.67 20.81
C LEU A 276 4.39 0.49 22.26
N ALA A 277 5.31 1.34 22.72
CA ALA A 277 5.92 1.15 24.03
C ALA A 277 4.98 1.55 25.16
N VAL A 278 5.15 0.91 26.31
CA VAL A 278 4.45 1.29 27.54
C VAL A 278 4.88 2.72 27.93
N GLY A 279 3.91 3.55 28.30
CA GLY A 279 4.15 4.93 28.72
C GLY A 279 4.21 5.94 27.58
N GLU A 280 4.25 5.52 26.32
CA GLU A 280 4.17 6.42 25.17
C GLU A 280 2.74 6.94 24.96
N THR A 281 2.63 8.08 24.29
CA THR A 281 1.32 8.59 23.86
C THR A 281 0.89 7.87 22.61
N ALA A 282 -0.38 7.45 22.57
CA ALA A 282 -0.99 6.83 21.40
C ALA A 282 -2.38 7.39 21.15
N THR A 283 -2.80 7.34 19.89
CA THR A 283 -4.15 7.65 19.46
C THR A 283 -4.82 6.38 18.98
N VAL A 284 -6.02 6.13 19.52
CA VAL A 284 -6.88 5.02 19.13
C VAL A 284 -8.17 5.57 18.55
N LEU A 285 -8.44 5.23 17.30
CA LEU A 285 -9.70 5.50 16.61
C LEU A 285 -10.43 4.18 16.44
N GLY A 286 -11.64 4.06 16.97
CA GLY A 286 -12.44 2.84 16.84
C GLY A 286 -13.85 3.04 17.36
N VAL A 287 -14.60 1.95 17.43
CA VAL A 287 -15.93 1.98 18.05
C VAL A 287 -15.80 1.53 19.49
N ALA A 288 -16.20 2.41 20.40
CA ALA A 288 -16.34 2.07 21.80
C ALA A 288 -17.64 1.33 22.03
N ASP A 289 -17.54 0.22 22.75
CA ASP A 289 -18.67 -0.48 23.35
C ASP A 289 -18.60 -0.29 24.87
N SER A 290 -19.76 -0.06 25.47
CA SER A 290 -19.92 0.11 26.91
C SER A 290 -20.75 -1.06 27.42
N ALA A 291 -20.05 -2.15 27.72
CA ALA A 291 -20.64 -3.33 28.34
C ALA A 291 -20.27 -3.36 29.82
N ASP A 292 -21.26 -3.58 30.70
CA ASP A 292 -21.06 -3.75 32.15
C ASP A 292 -20.31 -2.60 32.84
N GLY A 293 -20.47 -1.37 32.35
CA GLY A 293 -19.81 -0.17 32.90
C GLY A 293 -18.30 -0.12 32.63
N ARG A 294 -17.78 -0.99 31.77
CA ARG A 294 -16.42 -0.91 31.23
C ARG A 294 -16.46 -0.55 29.76
N VAL A 295 -15.76 0.52 29.43
CA VAL A 295 -15.59 0.94 28.05
C VAL A 295 -14.43 0.18 27.43
N SER A 296 -14.69 -0.52 26.34
CA SER A 296 -13.68 -1.14 25.49
C SER A 296 -13.78 -0.61 24.06
N ILE A 297 -12.63 -0.43 23.41
CA ILE A 297 -12.56 -0.17 21.97
C ILE A 297 -12.06 -1.45 21.31
N ALA A 298 -12.85 -1.94 20.36
CA ALA A 298 -12.53 -3.09 19.54
C ALA A 298 -12.83 -2.80 18.07
N ALA A 299 -12.33 -3.65 17.18
CA ALA A 299 -12.79 -3.59 15.80
C ALA A 299 -14.26 -3.97 15.73
N THR A 300 -14.95 -3.43 14.73
CA THR A 300 -16.29 -3.88 14.36
C THR A 300 -16.21 -4.60 13.03
N ASP A 301 -17.15 -5.52 12.79
CA ASP A 301 -17.33 -6.15 11.49
C ASP A 301 -17.84 -5.16 10.41
N ASP A 302 -18.16 -3.92 10.79
CA ASP A 302 -18.52 -2.87 9.84
C ASP A 302 -17.27 -2.35 9.12
N TRP A 303 -17.15 -2.74 7.84
CA TRP A 303 -16.17 -2.26 6.89
C TRP A 303 -16.11 -0.72 6.76
N ARG A 304 -17.11 0.01 7.27
CA ARG A 304 -17.14 1.48 7.30
C ARG A 304 -16.32 2.09 8.43
N THR A 305 -16.07 1.36 9.51
CA THR A 305 -15.30 1.87 10.66
C THR A 305 -13.86 1.41 10.60
N ASP A 306 -12.94 2.37 10.46
CA ASP A 306 -11.51 2.09 10.59
C ASP A 306 -11.18 1.95 12.08
N PHE A 307 -10.58 0.82 12.47
CA PHE A 307 -9.98 0.66 13.79
C PHE A 307 -8.46 0.84 13.68
N ILE A 308 -7.98 2.00 14.16
CA ILE A 308 -6.60 2.45 14.01
C ILE A 308 -5.98 2.65 15.37
N VAL A 309 -4.81 2.05 15.57
CA VAL A 309 -3.91 2.35 16.68
C VAL A 309 -2.64 2.95 16.08
N ALA A 310 -2.28 4.17 16.50
CA ALA A 310 -1.10 4.87 16.02
C ALA A 310 -0.36 5.52 17.20
N PRO A 311 0.99 5.48 17.21
CA PRO A 311 1.77 6.23 18.18
C PRO A 311 1.61 7.74 17.95
N GLY A 312 1.79 8.51 19.02
CA GLY A 312 1.65 9.95 19.02
C GLY A 312 0.24 10.45 19.32
N GLY A 313 0.16 11.76 19.52
CA GLY A 313 -1.11 12.44 19.79
C GLY A 313 -1.96 12.63 18.53
N THR A 314 -3.25 12.94 18.72
CA THR A 314 -4.19 13.13 17.59
C THR A 314 -3.70 14.12 16.53
N ARG A 315 -2.97 15.17 16.92
CA ARG A 315 -2.39 16.17 16.01
C ARG A 315 -1.23 15.61 15.17
N GLU A 316 -0.39 14.78 15.77
CA GLU A 316 0.76 14.13 15.10
C GLU A 316 0.24 13.11 14.09
N VAL A 317 -0.70 12.26 14.51
CA VAL A 317 -1.38 11.31 13.63
C VAL A 317 -2.09 12.03 12.48
N ALA A 318 -2.83 13.11 12.76
CA ALA A 318 -3.48 13.92 11.72
C ALA A 318 -2.48 14.60 10.77
N ARG A 319 -1.28 14.96 11.24
CA ARG A 319 -0.20 15.48 10.39
C ARG A 319 0.36 14.39 9.49
N ALA A 320 0.71 13.24 10.04
CA ALA A 320 1.22 12.10 9.29
C ALA A 320 0.24 11.64 8.20
N LEU A 321 -1.07 11.62 8.51
CA LEU A 321 -2.11 11.34 7.53
C LEU A 321 -2.15 12.37 6.40
N ARG A 322 -2.04 13.67 6.70
CA ARG A 322 -2.02 14.72 5.67
C ARG A 322 -0.78 14.66 4.77
N GLU A 323 0.39 14.41 5.35
CA GLU A 323 1.62 14.23 4.59
C GLU A 323 1.52 13.02 3.66
N THR A 324 0.93 11.93 4.15
CA THR A 324 0.66 10.73 3.34
C THR A 324 -0.34 11.01 2.20
N ILE A 325 -1.44 11.72 2.49
CA ILE A 325 -2.43 12.16 1.48
C ILE A 325 -1.74 12.97 0.38
N GLY A 326 -0.93 13.96 0.75
CA GLY A 326 -0.19 14.79 -0.21
C GLY A 326 0.76 13.97 -1.09
N GLY A 327 1.52 13.06 -0.48
CA GLY A 327 2.44 12.16 -1.20
C GLY A 327 1.72 11.23 -2.18
N CYS A 328 0.62 10.60 -1.75
CA CYS A 328 -0.20 9.74 -2.60
C CYS A 328 -0.84 10.48 -3.76
N ALA A 329 -1.40 11.67 -3.50
CA ALA A 329 -2.03 12.48 -4.53
C ALA A 329 -1.02 12.89 -5.60
N LEU A 330 0.16 13.36 -5.19
CA LEU A 330 1.24 13.71 -6.12
C LEU A 330 1.70 12.51 -6.95
N ALA A 331 1.97 11.37 -6.30
CA ALA A 331 2.40 10.16 -6.98
C ALA A 331 1.34 9.65 -7.98
N ALA A 332 0.06 9.63 -7.59
CA ALA A 332 -1.04 9.22 -8.45
C ALA A 332 -1.14 10.13 -9.69
N VAL A 333 -1.12 11.46 -9.51
CA VAL A 333 -1.20 12.41 -10.63
C VAL A 333 -0.02 12.26 -11.59
N VAL A 334 1.21 12.18 -11.05
CA VAL A 334 2.42 12.05 -11.88
C VAL A 334 2.41 10.73 -12.65
N LEU A 335 2.10 9.61 -12.01
CA LEU A 335 2.16 8.29 -12.63
C LEU A 335 1.02 8.05 -13.63
N ILE A 336 -0.22 8.41 -13.27
CA ILE A 336 -1.36 8.31 -14.20
C ILE A 336 -1.14 9.26 -15.38
N GLY A 337 -0.76 10.52 -15.11
CA GLY A 337 -0.54 11.52 -16.15
C GLY A 337 0.56 11.13 -17.13
N SER A 338 1.74 10.75 -16.63
CA SER A 338 2.87 10.34 -17.47
C SER A 338 2.61 9.04 -18.23
N GLY A 339 2.04 8.02 -17.57
CA GLY A 339 1.67 6.75 -18.21
C GLY A 339 0.62 6.96 -19.30
N THR A 340 -0.41 7.77 -19.04
CA THR A 340 -1.45 8.08 -20.03
C THR A 340 -0.86 8.87 -21.20
N ALA A 341 -0.12 9.96 -20.96
CA ALA A 341 0.51 10.75 -22.02
C ALA A 341 1.43 9.90 -22.90
N PHE A 342 2.22 9.00 -22.31
CA PHE A 342 3.08 8.06 -23.02
C PHE A 342 2.28 7.11 -23.92
N LEU A 343 1.18 6.53 -23.42
CA LEU A 343 0.32 5.65 -24.21
C LEU A 343 -0.40 6.40 -25.35
N TRP A 344 -0.84 7.64 -25.13
CA TRP A 344 -1.43 8.48 -26.18
C TRP A 344 -0.43 8.81 -27.29
N TRP A 345 0.77 9.25 -26.91
CA TRP A 345 1.87 9.49 -27.86
C TRP A 345 2.20 8.23 -28.67
N PHE A 346 2.26 7.08 -27.99
CA PHE A 346 2.54 5.79 -28.62
C PHE A 346 1.41 5.32 -29.55
N ALA A 347 0.15 5.65 -29.22
CA ALA A 347 -1.01 5.39 -30.07
C ALA A 347 -1.09 6.31 -31.30
N GLY A 348 -0.10 7.19 -31.53
CA GLY A 348 -0.03 8.06 -32.70
C GLY A 348 -0.83 9.34 -32.57
N HIS A 349 -1.42 9.60 -31.40
CA HIS A 349 -1.99 10.91 -31.10
C HIS A 349 -0.82 11.80 -30.68
N GLY A 350 -0.52 12.84 -31.46
CA GLY A 350 0.51 13.81 -31.08
C GLY A 350 0.29 14.33 -29.66
N LEU A 351 1.36 14.69 -28.95
CA LEU A 351 1.21 15.42 -27.69
C LEU A 351 0.43 16.71 -28.01
N PRO A 352 -0.65 17.02 -27.26
CA PRO A 352 -1.39 18.26 -27.45
C PRO A 352 -0.50 19.51 -27.26
#